data_AF-A0A1S2VR50-F1
#
_entry.id   AF-A0A1S2VR50-F1
#
_cell.length_a   1.000
_cell.length_b   1.000
_cell.length_c   1.000
_cell.angle_alpha   90.00
_cell.angle_beta   90.00
_cell.angle_gamma   90.00
#
_symmetry.space_group_name_H-M   'P 1'
#
loop_
_entity.id
_entity.type
_entity.pdbx_description
1 polymer ?
#
loop_
_entity_poly.entity_id
_entity_poly.type
_entity_poly.pdbx_seq_one_letter_code
_entity_poly.pdbx_strand_id
1 'polypeptide(L)'
;MQGYNHVAGGVVFTGIFSSFHDVNVFSTPSLVGATVFFALLPDVDHTRSLIGKVFYPAASFLQKRFGHRTITHSLFFYLSVIGLMWLAPKAYAVVCTYALGSHLLFDMCTKQGIPLLYPFSKRPFVLPANPGLRLSAQDHRSEAIVFVVFLVCGFFCQPLFADGFWTSYNKAFATWEHVEREALRSHDLLHVTWTDEQKRRQEGLFYKKDGSGIVVLTLDGFKLVPPAEQPLVSFEHSGYQLQQQQHTITDIRLDSLNRLMTAHCIRVHIQSTEDLSYFTGNIMQTGKLIDLEYQKNLIINQLPHDDTEIINKIELLNIEHESQRRRYDMEYREYRSKWQKIRSLETLLKRFDDEYEQSSDYQKGRIIKQRQEAERALETARASVIVPPVMPDFRRFGLERALLTRKLNHQPQINCNLITVTWNSLQPKKTKRP
;
A
#
# COMPACT_ATOMS: atom_id res chain seq x y z
N MET A 1 -20.70 -3.58 -55.31
CA MET A 1 -21.36 -2.39 -54.73
C MET A 1 -20.95 -1.17 -55.56
N GLN A 2 -21.38 0.05 -55.27
CA GLN A 2 -20.87 1.23 -56.00
C GLN A 2 -19.50 1.68 -55.47
N GLY A 3 -18.68 2.32 -56.31
CA GLY A 3 -17.29 2.67 -55.97
C GLY A 3 -17.15 3.59 -54.75
N TYR A 4 -18.04 4.57 -54.56
CA TYR A 4 -18.00 5.43 -53.36
C TYR A 4 -18.23 4.66 -52.06
N ASN A 5 -19.00 3.58 -52.13
CA ASN A 5 -19.27 2.71 -50.99
C ASN A 5 -18.08 1.81 -50.65
N HIS A 6 -17.35 1.35 -51.66
CA HIS A 6 -16.06 0.69 -51.46
C HIS A 6 -15.02 1.64 -50.85
N VAL A 7 -15.01 2.92 -51.23
CA VAL A 7 -14.14 3.93 -50.61
C VAL A 7 -14.54 4.22 -49.17
N ALA A 8 -15.78 4.61 -48.91
CA ALA A 8 -16.24 4.97 -47.57
C ALA A 8 -16.18 3.77 -46.61
N GLY A 9 -16.73 2.63 -47.04
CA GLY A 9 -16.65 1.40 -46.27
C GLY A 9 -15.23 0.90 -46.11
N GLY A 10 -14.38 1.03 -47.14
CA GLY A 10 -12.99 0.59 -47.10
C GLY A 10 -12.15 1.40 -46.13
N VAL A 11 -12.32 2.72 -46.10
CA VAL A 11 -11.65 3.59 -45.11
C VAL A 11 -12.07 3.25 -43.69
N VAL A 12 -13.38 3.09 -43.44
CA VAL A 12 -13.90 2.80 -42.10
C VAL A 12 -13.51 1.39 -41.65
N PHE A 13 -13.73 0.38 -42.48
CA PHE A 13 -13.38 -1.02 -42.18
C PHE A 13 -11.87 -1.16 -41.93
N THR A 14 -11.05 -0.59 -42.81
CA THR A 14 -9.58 -0.60 -42.63
C THR A 14 -9.18 0.15 -41.37
N GLY A 15 -9.78 1.31 -41.08
CA GLY A 15 -9.53 2.06 -39.85
C GLY A 15 -9.83 1.25 -38.59
N ILE A 16 -10.98 0.57 -38.54
CA ILE A 16 -11.38 -0.26 -37.40
C ILE A 16 -10.41 -1.42 -37.23
N PHE A 17 -10.19 -2.21 -38.28
CA PHE A 17 -9.39 -3.44 -38.15
C PHE A 17 -7.89 -3.17 -38.02
N SER A 18 -7.37 -2.10 -38.60
CA SER A 18 -5.98 -1.67 -38.41
C SER A 18 -5.72 -1.19 -36.98
N SER A 19 -6.74 -0.69 -36.26
CA SER A 19 -6.61 -0.25 -34.87
C SER A 19 -6.26 -1.39 -33.89
N PHE A 20 -6.56 -2.65 -34.23
CA PHE A 20 -6.13 -3.82 -33.47
C PHE A 20 -4.63 -4.12 -33.60
N HIS A 21 -3.98 -3.56 -34.62
CA HIS A 21 -2.54 -3.72 -34.90
C HIS A 21 -1.73 -2.47 -34.56
N ASP A 22 -2.35 -1.51 -33.87
CA ASP A 22 -1.82 -0.19 -33.53
C ASP A 22 -1.42 0.62 -34.77
N VAL A 23 -2.16 0.45 -35.88
CA VAL A 23 -1.95 1.21 -37.12
C VAL A 23 -3.09 2.20 -37.32
N ASN A 24 -2.77 3.50 -37.23
CA ASN A 24 -3.71 4.58 -37.53
C ASN A 24 -3.64 4.96 -39.01
N VAL A 25 -4.72 4.68 -39.76
CA VAL A 25 -4.85 4.98 -41.20
C VAL A 25 -4.76 6.47 -41.49
N PHE A 26 -5.18 7.33 -40.56
CA PHE A 26 -5.20 8.78 -40.70
C PHE A 26 -3.89 9.45 -40.23
N SER A 27 -2.91 8.67 -39.76
CA SER A 27 -1.63 9.21 -39.29
C SER A 27 -0.83 9.92 -40.38
N THR A 28 -0.92 9.45 -41.63
CA THR A 28 -0.24 10.04 -42.79
C THR A 28 -1.15 10.05 -44.01
N PRO A 29 -1.12 11.11 -44.84
CA PRO A 29 -1.92 11.16 -46.07
C PRO A 29 -1.64 10.00 -47.03
N SER A 30 -0.43 9.44 -47.02
CA SER A 30 -0.05 8.30 -47.86
C SER A 30 -0.77 7.01 -47.48
N LEU A 31 -1.06 6.77 -46.19
CA LEU A 31 -1.82 5.61 -45.73
C LEU A 31 -3.32 5.75 -46.08
N VAL A 32 -3.88 6.95 -46.00
CA VAL A 32 -5.23 7.22 -46.51
C VAL A 32 -5.29 6.96 -48.01
N GLY A 33 -4.33 7.48 -48.78
CA GLY A 33 -4.22 7.23 -50.21
C GLY A 33 -4.08 5.74 -50.56
N ALA A 34 -3.23 5.01 -49.84
CA ALA A 34 -3.07 3.57 -49.98
C ALA A 34 -4.37 2.82 -49.65
N THR A 35 -5.10 3.22 -48.61
CA THR A 35 -6.39 2.62 -48.24
C THR A 35 -7.40 2.76 -49.36
N VAL A 36 -7.57 3.98 -49.91
CA VAL A 36 -8.47 4.23 -51.05
C VAL A 36 -8.04 3.44 -52.28
N PHE A 37 -6.73 3.38 -52.56
CA PHE A 37 -6.18 2.63 -53.68
C PHE A 37 -6.49 1.13 -53.57
N PHE A 38 -6.15 0.49 -52.44
CA PHE A 38 -6.37 -0.94 -52.24
C PHE A 38 -7.85 -1.31 -52.11
N ALA A 39 -8.68 -0.40 -51.56
CA ALA A 39 -10.14 -0.58 -51.52
C ALA A 39 -10.80 -0.50 -52.89
N LEU A 40 -10.12 0.02 -53.92
CA LEU A 40 -10.62 0.07 -55.30
C LEU A 40 -9.89 -0.90 -56.22
N LEU A 41 -8.72 -1.42 -55.82
CA LEU A 41 -7.84 -2.23 -56.65
C LEU A 41 -8.54 -3.42 -57.34
N PRO A 42 -9.47 -4.17 -56.70
CA PRO A 42 -10.17 -5.28 -57.36
C PRO A 42 -10.96 -4.86 -58.60
N ASP A 43 -11.50 -3.64 -58.62
CA ASP A 43 -12.31 -3.12 -59.74
C ASP A 43 -11.45 -2.66 -60.94
N VAL A 44 -10.14 -2.92 -60.93
CA VAL A 44 -9.24 -2.68 -62.09
C VAL A 44 -9.64 -3.50 -63.32
N ASP A 45 -10.43 -4.55 -63.12
CA ASP A 45 -10.99 -5.38 -64.19
C ASP A 45 -12.21 -4.75 -64.89
N HIS A 46 -12.66 -3.56 -64.48
CA HIS A 46 -13.79 -2.85 -65.09
C HIS A 46 -13.36 -1.53 -65.74
N THR A 47 -13.43 -1.45 -67.06
CA THR A 47 -13.07 -0.24 -67.83
C THR A 47 -13.84 1.04 -67.48
N ARG A 48 -14.99 0.95 -66.81
CA ARG A 48 -15.77 2.12 -66.38
C ARG A 48 -15.49 2.55 -64.94
N SER A 49 -14.81 1.72 -64.14
CA SER A 49 -14.43 2.09 -62.77
C SER A 49 -13.36 3.18 -62.78
N LEU A 50 -13.22 3.92 -61.68
CA LEU A 50 -12.19 4.95 -61.55
C LEU A 50 -10.80 4.36 -61.76
N ILE A 51 -10.52 3.21 -61.14
CA ILE A 51 -9.22 2.54 -61.22
C ILE A 51 -8.99 1.91 -62.61
N GLY A 52 -10.03 1.34 -63.23
CA GLY A 52 -9.92 0.71 -64.55
C GLY A 52 -9.68 1.72 -65.68
N LYS A 53 -10.14 2.97 -65.52
CA LYS A 53 -9.79 4.08 -66.43
C LYS A 53 -8.32 4.48 -66.33
N VAL A 54 -7.76 4.47 -65.12
CA VAL A 54 -6.34 4.78 -64.88
C VAL A 54 -5.42 3.70 -65.44
N PHE A 55 -5.79 2.42 -65.29
CA PHE A 55 -5.01 1.28 -65.77
C PHE A 55 -5.42 0.77 -67.16
N TYR A 56 -6.02 1.63 -67.99
CA TYR A 56 -6.23 1.30 -69.41
C TYR A 56 -4.85 1.24 -70.11
N PRO A 57 -4.49 0.18 -70.86
CA PRO A 57 -5.34 -0.86 -71.47
C PRO A 57 -5.48 -2.18 -70.70
N ALA A 58 -4.76 -2.39 -69.59
CA ALA A 58 -4.80 -3.63 -68.82
C ALA A 58 -6.23 -3.98 -68.36
N ALA A 59 -7.00 -2.96 -67.94
CA ALA A 59 -8.41 -3.12 -67.58
C ALA A 59 -9.27 -3.70 -68.72
N SER A 60 -9.02 -3.27 -69.98
CA SER A 60 -9.74 -3.76 -71.16
C SER A 60 -9.39 -5.21 -71.48
N PHE A 61 -8.11 -5.58 -71.32
CA PHE A 61 -7.67 -6.96 -71.47
C PHE A 61 -8.31 -7.88 -70.44
N LEU A 62 -8.26 -7.51 -69.15
CA LEU A 62 -8.86 -8.27 -68.06
C LEU A 62 -10.37 -8.44 -68.25
N GLN A 63 -11.08 -7.35 -68.57
CA GLN A 63 -12.52 -7.38 -68.81
C GLN A 63 -12.90 -8.31 -69.97
N LYS A 64 -12.15 -8.28 -71.08
CA LYS A 64 -12.42 -9.13 -72.25
C LYS A 64 -12.07 -10.59 -72.02
N ARG A 65 -10.98 -10.88 -71.29
CA ARG A 65 -10.44 -12.24 -71.13
C ARG A 65 -11.12 -13.04 -70.03
N PHE A 66 -11.50 -12.38 -68.93
CA PHE A 66 -12.00 -13.04 -67.72
C PHE A 66 -13.38 -12.54 -67.28
N GLY A 67 -13.77 -11.32 -67.69
CA GLY A 67 -15.01 -10.68 -67.26
C GLY A 67 -14.83 -9.90 -65.95
N HIS A 68 -15.81 -9.08 -65.61
CA HIS A 68 -15.80 -8.33 -64.34
C HIS A 68 -16.16 -9.25 -63.15
N ARG A 69 -15.53 -9.04 -62.00
CA ARG A 69 -15.70 -9.80 -60.74
C ARG A 69 -15.32 -11.26 -60.84
N THR A 70 -14.19 -11.56 -61.48
CA THR A 70 -13.63 -12.92 -61.53
C THR A 70 -12.23 -12.97 -60.93
N ILE A 71 -11.17 -12.71 -61.69
CA ILE A 71 -9.80 -12.91 -61.22
C ILE A 71 -9.45 -11.99 -60.06
N THR A 72 -9.74 -10.71 -60.20
CA THR A 72 -9.38 -9.68 -59.21
C THR A 72 -10.25 -9.74 -57.94
N HIS A 73 -11.34 -10.51 -57.98
CA HIS A 73 -12.22 -10.76 -56.83
C HIS A 73 -12.08 -12.19 -56.28
N SER A 74 -10.98 -12.86 -56.62
CA SER A 74 -10.64 -14.19 -56.12
C SER A 74 -9.78 -14.13 -54.86
N LEU A 75 -9.89 -15.15 -54.02
CA LEU A 75 -9.02 -15.35 -52.86
C LEU A 75 -7.55 -15.50 -53.29
N PHE A 76 -7.31 -16.10 -54.45
CA PHE A 76 -5.95 -16.21 -55.00
C PHE A 76 -5.33 -14.84 -55.25
N PHE A 77 -6.07 -13.92 -55.87
CA PHE A 77 -5.61 -12.55 -56.07
C PHE A 77 -5.38 -11.83 -54.73
N TYR A 78 -6.32 -11.94 -53.80
CA TYR A 78 -6.20 -11.38 -52.44
C TYR A 78 -4.91 -11.84 -51.73
N LEU A 79 -4.68 -13.15 -51.66
CA LEU A 79 -3.50 -13.72 -51.00
C LEU A 79 -2.20 -13.35 -51.73
N SER A 80 -2.22 -13.26 -53.06
CA SER A 80 -1.05 -12.87 -53.86
C SER A 80 -0.63 -11.42 -53.58
N VAL A 81 -1.61 -10.50 -53.58
CA VAL A 81 -1.35 -9.07 -53.32
C VAL A 81 -0.89 -8.87 -51.88
N ILE A 82 -1.55 -9.51 -50.91
CA ILE A 82 -1.12 -9.43 -49.51
C ILE A 82 0.27 -10.01 -49.36
N GLY A 83 0.54 -11.21 -49.87
CA GLY A 83 1.85 -11.85 -49.81
C GLY A 83 2.97 -10.98 -50.38
N LEU A 84 2.71 -10.23 -51.45
CA LEU A 84 3.66 -9.23 -51.96
C LEU A 84 3.83 -8.06 -50.98
N MET A 85 2.74 -7.58 -50.41
CA MET A 85 2.73 -6.46 -49.46
C MET A 85 3.36 -6.78 -48.10
N TRP A 86 3.59 -8.05 -47.77
CA TRP A 86 4.40 -8.43 -46.60
C TRP A 86 5.86 -7.94 -46.70
N LEU A 87 6.34 -7.62 -47.91
CA LEU A 87 7.67 -7.01 -48.13
C LEU A 87 7.68 -5.49 -47.86
N ALA A 88 6.51 -4.86 -47.74
CA ALA A 88 6.37 -3.44 -47.46
C ALA A 88 6.37 -3.17 -45.94
N PRO A 89 6.49 -1.90 -45.51
CA PRO A 89 6.38 -1.57 -44.09
C PRO A 89 5.04 -2.04 -43.50
N LYS A 90 5.06 -2.51 -42.23
CA LYS A 90 3.91 -3.11 -41.53
C LYS A 90 2.60 -2.35 -41.76
N ALA A 91 2.61 -1.03 -41.65
CA ALA A 91 1.42 -0.20 -41.82
C ALA A 91 0.75 -0.37 -43.19
N TYR A 92 1.53 -0.42 -44.28
CA TYR A 92 1.01 -0.61 -45.64
C TYR A 92 0.53 -2.04 -45.87
N ALA A 93 1.19 -3.03 -45.28
CA ALA A 93 0.76 -4.43 -45.34
C ALA A 93 -0.60 -4.63 -44.65
N VAL A 94 -0.76 -4.07 -43.45
CA VAL A 94 -2.02 -4.10 -42.68
C VAL A 94 -3.13 -3.36 -43.42
N VAL A 95 -2.86 -2.16 -43.91
CA VAL A 95 -3.81 -1.37 -44.70
C VAL A 95 -4.24 -2.11 -45.95
N CYS A 96 -3.30 -2.67 -46.72
CA CYS A 96 -3.62 -3.45 -47.92
C CYS A 96 -4.53 -4.62 -47.60
N THR A 97 -4.21 -5.37 -46.53
CA THR A 97 -4.98 -6.55 -46.11
C THR A 97 -6.44 -6.21 -45.87
N TYR A 98 -6.71 -5.21 -45.03
CA TYR A 98 -8.09 -4.87 -44.67
C TYR A 98 -8.81 -4.07 -45.75
N ALA A 99 -8.13 -3.18 -46.49
CA ALA A 99 -8.74 -2.41 -47.56
C ALA A 99 -9.17 -3.31 -48.73
N LEU A 100 -8.26 -4.19 -49.19
CA LEU A 100 -8.56 -5.15 -50.25
C LEU A 100 -9.63 -6.16 -49.79
N GLY A 101 -9.55 -6.62 -48.55
CA GLY A 101 -10.51 -7.56 -47.96
C GLY A 101 -11.90 -6.97 -47.82
N SER A 102 -12.00 -5.68 -47.45
CA SER A 102 -13.27 -4.98 -47.33
C SER A 102 -14.01 -4.93 -48.68
N HIS A 103 -13.29 -4.72 -49.79
CA HIS A 103 -13.88 -4.72 -51.13
C HIS A 103 -14.54 -6.07 -51.43
N LEU A 104 -13.83 -7.17 -51.21
CA LEU A 104 -14.34 -8.53 -51.44
C LEU A 104 -15.55 -8.82 -50.55
N LEU A 105 -15.46 -8.47 -49.25
CA LEU A 105 -16.54 -8.68 -48.29
C LEU A 105 -17.80 -7.91 -48.70
N PHE A 106 -17.67 -6.65 -49.12
CA PHE A 106 -18.80 -5.84 -49.55
C PHE A 106 -19.43 -6.36 -50.84
N ASP A 107 -18.64 -6.87 -51.78
CA ASP A 107 -19.19 -7.49 -52.98
C ASP A 107 -19.87 -8.85 -52.68
N MET A 108 -19.41 -9.61 -51.69
CA MET A 108 -20.14 -10.78 -51.16
C MET A 108 -21.49 -10.39 -50.55
N CYS A 109 -21.62 -9.18 -50.00
CA CYS A 109 -22.88 -8.66 -49.46
C CYS A 109 -23.92 -8.28 -50.52
N THR A 110 -23.57 -8.36 -51.81
CA THR A 110 -24.48 -8.08 -52.91
C THR A 110 -25.22 -9.32 -53.40
N LYS A 111 -26.35 -9.13 -54.10
CA LYS A 111 -27.11 -10.23 -54.73
C LYS A 111 -26.27 -11.06 -55.72
N GLN A 112 -25.28 -10.45 -56.38
CA GLN A 112 -24.42 -11.10 -57.37
C GLN A 112 -23.31 -11.93 -56.71
N GLY A 113 -22.78 -11.46 -55.57
CA GLY A 113 -21.63 -12.08 -54.91
C GLY A 113 -20.35 -12.04 -55.74
N ILE A 114 -19.36 -12.82 -55.31
CA ILE A 114 -18.06 -12.98 -56.01
C ILE A 114 -17.64 -14.45 -56.06
N PRO A 115 -17.03 -14.94 -57.16
CA PRO A 115 -16.48 -16.29 -57.24
C PRO A 115 -15.15 -16.37 -56.47
N LEU A 116 -15.23 -16.35 -55.14
CA LEU A 116 -14.06 -16.27 -54.24
C LEU A 116 -13.03 -17.38 -54.48
N LEU A 117 -13.46 -18.58 -54.91
CA LEU A 117 -12.59 -19.73 -55.19
C LEU A 117 -12.12 -19.83 -56.65
N TYR A 118 -12.28 -18.79 -57.46
CA TYR A 118 -11.69 -18.76 -58.81
C TYR A 118 -10.15 -18.87 -58.72
N PRO A 119 -9.46 -19.64 -59.59
CA PRO A 119 -9.95 -20.32 -60.80
C PRO A 119 -10.55 -21.72 -60.58
N PHE A 120 -10.51 -22.25 -59.36
CA PHE A 120 -10.95 -23.62 -59.05
C PHE A 120 -12.47 -23.80 -59.09
N SER A 121 -13.24 -22.75 -58.73
CA SER A 121 -14.70 -22.76 -58.78
C SER A 121 -15.25 -21.38 -59.16
N LYS A 122 -16.29 -21.38 -60.00
CA LYS A 122 -17.01 -20.17 -60.43
C LYS A 122 -18.28 -19.89 -59.62
N ARG A 123 -18.57 -20.71 -58.59
CA ARG A 123 -19.77 -20.51 -57.76
C ARG A 123 -19.63 -19.23 -56.93
N PRO A 124 -20.60 -18.30 -56.97
CA PRO A 124 -20.51 -17.06 -56.21
C PRO A 124 -20.69 -17.33 -54.72
N PHE A 125 -19.81 -16.73 -53.93
CA PHE A 125 -19.94 -16.60 -52.50
C PHE A 125 -20.74 -15.36 -52.20
N VAL A 126 -21.71 -15.51 -51.30
CA VAL A 126 -22.70 -14.49 -50.94
C VAL A 126 -22.91 -14.50 -49.44
N LEU A 127 -23.06 -13.32 -48.86
CA LEU A 127 -23.38 -13.10 -47.45
C LEU A 127 -24.48 -12.02 -47.37
N PRO A 128 -25.39 -12.04 -46.38
CA PRO A 128 -25.77 -13.19 -45.56
C PRO A 128 -26.53 -14.27 -46.37
N ALA A 129 -26.78 -15.43 -45.75
CA ALA A 129 -27.45 -16.57 -46.40
C ALA A 129 -28.86 -16.23 -46.94
N ASN A 130 -29.60 -15.35 -46.26
CA ASN A 130 -30.91 -14.89 -46.71
C ASN A 130 -30.80 -13.92 -47.91
N PRO A 131 -31.31 -14.24 -49.11
CA PRO A 131 -31.25 -13.37 -50.29
C PRO A 131 -31.96 -12.02 -50.12
N GLY A 132 -33.00 -11.94 -49.27
CA GLY A 132 -33.77 -10.72 -49.05
C GLY A 132 -33.01 -9.62 -48.30
N LEU A 133 -31.93 -9.99 -47.60
CA LEU A 133 -31.07 -9.05 -46.87
C LEU A 133 -29.86 -8.56 -47.70
N ARG A 134 -29.68 -9.06 -48.92
CA ARG A 134 -28.53 -8.74 -49.77
C ARG A 134 -28.76 -7.46 -50.56
N LEU A 135 -27.70 -6.66 -50.65
CA LEU A 135 -27.71 -5.38 -51.34
C LEU A 135 -27.85 -5.57 -52.86
N SER A 136 -28.64 -4.70 -53.48
CA SER A 136 -28.78 -4.65 -54.94
C SER A 136 -27.98 -3.47 -55.47
N ALA A 137 -26.93 -3.73 -56.26
CA ALA A 137 -26.05 -2.68 -56.78
C ALA A 137 -26.76 -1.63 -57.67
N GLN A 138 -27.97 -1.95 -58.14
CA GLN A 138 -28.82 -1.07 -58.96
C GLN A 138 -29.81 -0.23 -58.13
N ASP A 139 -29.96 -0.50 -56.83
CA ASP A 139 -30.86 0.27 -55.96
C ASP A 139 -30.11 1.39 -55.23
N HIS A 140 -30.19 2.60 -55.78
CA HIS A 140 -29.54 3.79 -55.26
C HIS A 140 -29.95 4.14 -53.83
N ARG A 141 -31.18 3.80 -53.39
CA ARG A 141 -31.61 4.08 -52.01
C ARG A 141 -30.85 3.22 -51.02
N SER A 142 -30.77 1.92 -51.29
CA SER A 142 -30.02 0.98 -50.44
C SER A 142 -28.54 1.33 -50.36
N GLU A 143 -27.92 1.67 -51.49
CA GLU A 143 -26.51 2.07 -51.56
C GLU A 143 -26.25 3.39 -50.80
N ALA A 144 -27.16 4.38 -50.89
CA ALA A 144 -27.06 5.62 -50.13
C ALA A 144 -27.21 5.41 -48.62
N ILE A 145 -28.13 4.54 -48.18
CA ILE A 145 -28.28 4.19 -46.76
C ILE A 145 -26.97 3.58 -46.23
N VAL A 146 -26.39 2.63 -46.96
CA VAL A 146 -25.13 2.00 -46.54
C VAL A 146 -23.97 3.00 -46.49
N PHE A 147 -23.91 3.93 -47.45
CA PHE A 147 -22.94 5.02 -47.43
C PHE A 147 -23.05 5.87 -46.15
N VAL A 148 -24.27 6.28 -45.79
CA VAL A 148 -24.53 7.05 -44.56
C VAL A 148 -24.16 6.24 -43.32
N VAL A 149 -24.48 4.94 -43.28
CA VAL A 149 -24.09 4.06 -42.17
C VAL A 149 -22.57 4.01 -42.01
N PHE A 150 -21.81 3.91 -43.10
CA PHE A 150 -20.35 3.96 -43.02
C PHE A 150 -19.85 5.30 -42.50
N LEU A 151 -20.40 6.43 -42.95
CA LEU A 151 -20.00 7.76 -42.44
C LEU A 151 -20.29 7.91 -40.94
N VAL A 152 -21.48 7.50 -40.49
CA VAL A 152 -21.85 7.54 -39.06
C VAL A 152 -20.93 6.64 -38.24
N CYS A 153 -20.66 5.42 -38.72
CA CYS A 153 -19.72 4.50 -38.07
C CYS A 153 -18.31 5.10 -37.99
N GLY A 154 -17.82 5.70 -39.08
CA GLY A 154 -16.53 6.38 -39.11
C GLY A 154 -16.43 7.54 -38.13
N PHE A 155 -17.50 8.31 -37.95
CA PHE A 155 -17.55 9.40 -36.98
C PHE A 155 -17.44 8.89 -35.54
N PHE A 156 -18.21 7.86 -35.17
CA PHE A 156 -18.17 7.29 -33.81
C PHE A 156 -16.88 6.51 -33.51
N CYS A 157 -16.23 5.94 -34.53
CA CYS A 157 -14.97 5.22 -34.37
C CYS A 157 -13.73 6.12 -34.44
N GLN A 158 -13.85 7.45 -34.49
CA GLN A 158 -12.71 8.38 -34.47
C GLN A 158 -11.71 8.13 -33.32
N PRO A 159 -12.15 7.97 -32.04
CA PRO A 159 -11.23 7.69 -30.94
C PRO A 159 -10.48 6.37 -31.13
N LEU A 160 -11.17 5.36 -31.66
CA LEU A 160 -10.61 4.05 -31.97
C LEU A 160 -9.49 4.15 -33.02
N PHE A 161 -9.69 4.98 -34.05
CA PHE A 161 -8.69 5.19 -35.09
C PHE A 161 -7.46 5.94 -34.59
N ALA A 162 -7.66 6.91 -33.70
CA ALA A 162 -6.60 7.76 -33.17
C ALA A 162 -5.72 7.03 -32.15
N ASP A 163 -6.34 6.39 -31.15
CA ASP A 163 -5.65 5.85 -29.98
C ASP A 163 -5.36 4.34 -30.05
N GLY A 164 -5.96 3.64 -31.03
CA GLY A 164 -5.92 2.18 -31.14
C GLY A 164 -6.98 1.48 -30.29
N PHE A 165 -7.21 0.21 -30.58
CA PHE A 165 -8.27 -0.58 -29.93
C PHE A 165 -8.05 -0.74 -28.43
N TRP A 166 -6.88 -1.18 -28.03
CA TRP A 166 -6.59 -1.48 -26.62
C TRP A 166 -6.62 -0.24 -25.74
N THR A 167 -6.07 0.88 -26.21
CA THR A 167 -6.11 2.15 -25.48
C THR A 167 -7.55 2.65 -25.32
N SER A 168 -8.36 2.59 -26.37
CA SER A 168 -9.77 3.01 -26.34
C SER A 168 -10.60 2.11 -25.41
N TYR A 169 -10.36 0.80 -25.47
CA TYR A 169 -10.98 -0.18 -24.58
C TYR A 169 -10.62 0.07 -23.11
N ASN A 170 -9.33 0.27 -22.81
CA ASN A 170 -8.87 0.55 -21.46
C ASN A 170 -9.45 1.88 -20.93
N LYS A 171 -9.52 2.93 -21.75
CA LYS A 171 -10.18 4.19 -21.35
C LYS A 171 -11.68 4.00 -21.05
N ALA A 172 -12.36 3.14 -21.80
CA ALA A 172 -13.80 2.92 -21.63
C ALA A 172 -14.14 1.99 -20.45
N PHE A 173 -13.29 0.99 -20.17
CA PHE A 173 -13.62 -0.10 -19.24
C PHE A 173 -12.64 -0.26 -18.08
N ALA A 174 -11.37 0.13 -18.19
CA ALA A 174 -10.40 0.08 -17.10
C ALA A 174 -10.39 1.42 -16.33
N THR A 175 -11.54 1.82 -15.78
CA THR A 175 -11.66 3.01 -14.94
C THR A 175 -11.81 2.64 -13.47
N TRP A 176 -11.35 3.52 -12.60
CA TRP A 176 -11.51 3.36 -11.15
C TRP A 176 -12.98 3.28 -10.71
N GLU A 177 -13.89 3.98 -11.38
CA GLU A 177 -15.34 3.87 -11.13
C GLU A 177 -15.91 2.50 -11.51
N HIS A 178 -15.31 1.84 -12.51
CA HIS A 178 -15.69 0.48 -12.86
C HIS A 178 -15.21 -0.50 -11.80
N VAL A 179 -13.96 -0.37 -11.33
CA VAL A 179 -13.42 -1.15 -10.19
C VAL A 179 -14.30 -0.99 -8.96
N GLU A 180 -14.69 0.24 -8.60
CA GLU A 180 -15.55 0.51 -7.44
C GLU A 180 -16.90 -0.23 -7.56
N ARG A 181 -17.55 -0.13 -8.72
CA ARG A 181 -18.85 -0.80 -8.97
C ARG A 181 -18.73 -2.32 -8.97
N GLU A 182 -17.64 -2.85 -9.49
CA GLU A 182 -17.41 -4.29 -9.52
C GLU A 182 -17.07 -4.83 -8.12
N ALA A 183 -16.26 -4.10 -7.34
CA ALA A 183 -15.92 -4.46 -5.96
C ALA A 183 -17.14 -4.51 -5.03
N LEU A 184 -18.17 -3.69 -5.29
CA LEU A 184 -19.43 -3.73 -4.55
C LEU A 184 -20.29 -4.97 -4.86
N ARG A 185 -20.06 -5.61 -6.02
CA ARG A 185 -20.80 -6.80 -6.47
C ARG A 185 -20.04 -8.09 -6.21
N SER A 186 -18.71 -8.02 -6.23
CA SER A 186 -17.83 -9.16 -6.04
C SER A 186 -17.80 -9.60 -4.57
N HIS A 187 -17.63 -10.90 -4.35
CA HIS A 187 -17.44 -11.46 -3.01
C HIS A 187 -15.96 -11.50 -2.62
N ASP A 188 -15.07 -11.21 -3.56
CA ASP A 188 -13.62 -11.19 -3.44
C ASP A 188 -13.06 -9.80 -3.73
N LEU A 189 -11.84 -9.56 -3.25
CA LEU A 189 -11.11 -8.32 -3.53
C LEU A 189 -10.68 -8.29 -5.00
N LEU A 190 -10.63 -7.10 -5.57
CA LEU A 190 -10.09 -6.90 -6.92
C LEU A 190 -8.61 -6.61 -6.86
N HIS A 191 -7.82 -7.36 -7.63
CA HIS A 191 -6.43 -7.04 -7.90
C HIS A 191 -6.39 -5.92 -8.94
N VAL A 192 -5.70 -4.82 -8.63
CA VAL A 192 -5.63 -3.63 -9.47
C VAL A 192 -4.19 -3.31 -9.81
N THR A 193 -3.96 -2.95 -11.07
CA THR A 193 -2.68 -2.47 -11.57
C THR A 193 -2.84 -1.04 -12.04
N TRP A 194 -2.02 -0.12 -11.55
CA TRP A 194 -2.08 1.30 -11.91
C TRP A 194 -0.69 1.87 -12.16
N THR A 195 -0.63 3.08 -12.73
CA THR A 195 0.62 3.82 -12.87
C THR A 195 0.76 4.90 -11.82
N ASP A 196 1.88 4.88 -11.11
CA ASP A 196 2.28 5.90 -10.12
C ASP A 196 2.65 7.23 -10.81
N GLU A 197 2.90 8.30 -10.05
CA GLU A 197 3.29 9.62 -10.57
C GLU A 197 4.50 9.57 -11.51
N GLN A 198 5.43 8.64 -11.26
CA GLN A 198 6.62 8.40 -12.08
C GLN A 198 6.35 7.49 -13.30
N LYS A 199 5.09 7.23 -13.65
CA LYS A 199 4.65 6.28 -14.70
C LYS A 199 5.13 4.84 -14.51
N ARG A 200 5.50 4.47 -13.28
CA ARG A 200 5.87 3.09 -12.94
C ARG A 200 4.61 2.28 -12.65
N ARG A 201 4.57 1.03 -13.09
CA ARG A 201 3.47 0.12 -12.74
C ARG A 201 3.55 -0.24 -11.27
N GLN A 202 2.40 -0.24 -10.62
CA GLN A 202 2.18 -0.64 -9.24
C GLN A 202 0.99 -1.57 -9.18
N GLU A 203 0.99 -2.45 -8.18
CA GLU A 203 0.00 -3.50 -8.02
C GLU A 203 -0.45 -3.57 -6.56
N GLY A 204 -1.70 -4.01 -6.35
CA GLY A 204 -2.30 -4.09 -5.03
C GLY A 204 -3.76 -4.54 -5.09
N LEU A 205 -4.38 -4.66 -3.92
CA LEU A 205 -5.78 -5.04 -3.79
C LEU A 205 -6.64 -3.81 -3.52
N PHE A 206 -7.67 -3.60 -4.33
CA PHE A 206 -8.64 -2.53 -4.08
C PHE A 206 -9.37 -2.79 -2.76
N TYR A 207 -9.34 -1.82 -1.84
CA TYR A 207 -10.06 -1.91 -0.58
C TYR A 207 -11.38 -1.13 -0.61
N LYS A 208 -11.30 0.20 -0.76
CA LYS A 208 -12.48 1.07 -0.92
C LYS A 208 -12.10 2.42 -1.50
N LYS A 209 -13.10 3.16 -1.94
CA LYS A 209 -12.98 4.59 -2.20
C LYS A 209 -13.09 5.37 -0.89
N ASP A 210 -12.23 6.38 -0.72
CA ASP A 210 -12.25 7.27 0.43
C ASP A 210 -12.12 8.74 -0.03
N GLY A 211 -13.21 9.48 0.06
CA GLY A 211 -13.33 10.82 -0.51
C GLY A 211 -13.05 10.82 -2.02
N SER A 212 -12.04 11.60 -2.44
CA SER A 212 -11.58 11.68 -3.82
C SER A 212 -10.50 10.64 -4.18
N GLY A 213 -9.97 9.91 -3.20
CA GLY A 213 -8.90 8.94 -3.37
C GLY A 213 -9.38 7.49 -3.31
N ILE A 214 -8.51 6.59 -3.74
CA ILE A 214 -8.77 5.14 -3.72
C ILE A 214 -7.77 4.49 -2.79
N VAL A 215 -8.27 3.75 -1.81
CA VAL A 215 -7.43 3.03 -0.87
C VAL A 215 -7.12 1.67 -1.48
N VAL A 216 -5.84 1.47 -1.80
CA VAL A 216 -5.31 0.20 -2.29
C VAL A 216 -4.42 -0.41 -1.21
N LEU A 217 -4.60 -1.70 -0.96
CA LEU A 217 -3.80 -2.49 -0.06
C LEU A 217 -2.60 -3.05 -0.81
N THR A 218 -1.40 -2.60 -0.44
CA THR A 218 -0.12 -3.06 -0.99
C THR A 218 0.66 -3.85 0.05
N LEU A 219 1.77 -4.45 -0.37
CA LEU A 219 2.72 -5.09 0.57
C LEU A 219 3.27 -4.10 1.59
N ASP A 220 3.45 -2.82 1.22
CA ASP A 220 4.03 -1.79 2.09
C ASP A 220 3.01 -1.10 3.00
N GLY A 221 1.71 -1.34 2.78
CA GLY A 221 0.65 -0.71 3.56
C GLY A 221 -0.55 -0.33 2.70
N PHE A 222 -1.45 0.44 3.29
CA PHE A 222 -2.50 1.10 2.54
C PHE A 222 -1.91 2.32 1.82
N LYS A 223 -2.17 2.44 0.53
CA LYS A 223 -1.79 3.61 -0.28
C LYS A 223 -3.07 4.29 -0.75
N LEU A 224 -3.14 5.61 -0.52
CA LEU A 224 -4.19 6.44 -1.10
C LEU A 224 -3.75 6.85 -2.51
N VAL A 225 -4.50 6.42 -3.51
CA VAL A 225 -4.23 6.64 -4.93
C VAL A 225 -5.18 7.70 -5.46
N PRO A 226 -4.70 8.88 -5.88
CA PRO A 226 -5.52 9.89 -6.54
C PRO A 226 -5.87 9.43 -7.97
N PRO A 227 -7.13 9.13 -8.29
CA PRO A 227 -7.52 8.54 -9.58
C PRO A 227 -7.29 9.49 -10.77
N ALA A 228 -7.25 10.81 -10.53
CA ALA A 228 -7.02 11.81 -11.58
C ALA A 228 -5.57 11.83 -12.08
N GLU A 229 -4.60 11.52 -11.22
CA GLU A 229 -3.17 11.58 -11.53
C GLU A 229 -2.60 10.19 -11.86
N GLN A 230 -3.20 9.15 -11.31
CA GLN A 230 -2.71 7.78 -11.37
C GLN A 230 -3.74 6.87 -12.06
N PRO A 231 -3.71 6.77 -13.41
CA PRO A 231 -4.68 5.98 -14.15
C PRO A 231 -4.52 4.48 -13.91
N LEU A 232 -5.66 3.79 -13.90
CA LEU A 232 -5.73 2.34 -13.85
C LEU A 232 -5.27 1.75 -15.19
N VAL A 233 -4.50 0.67 -15.12
CA VAL A 233 -4.05 -0.10 -16.29
C VAL A 233 -4.97 -1.29 -16.53
N SER A 234 -5.26 -2.04 -15.47
CA SER A 234 -6.09 -3.25 -15.51
C SER A 234 -6.57 -3.62 -14.12
N PHE A 235 -7.59 -4.46 -14.04
CA PHE A 235 -8.02 -5.09 -12.80
C PHE A 235 -8.60 -6.48 -13.07
N GLU A 236 -8.56 -7.35 -12.06
CA GLU A 236 -9.05 -8.73 -12.12
C GLU A 236 -9.52 -9.21 -10.74
N HIS A 237 -10.28 -10.31 -10.71
CA HIS A 237 -10.70 -10.95 -9.47
C HIS A 237 -9.53 -11.67 -8.81
N SER A 238 -9.22 -11.30 -7.56
CA SER A 238 -8.07 -11.86 -6.85
C SER A 238 -8.36 -13.23 -6.25
N GLY A 239 -9.63 -13.57 -6.00
CA GLY A 239 -10.00 -14.77 -5.26
C GLY A 239 -9.60 -14.72 -3.78
N TYR A 240 -9.36 -13.54 -3.20
CA TYR A 240 -9.12 -13.35 -1.77
C TYR A 240 -10.28 -12.61 -1.12
N GLN A 241 -10.61 -12.97 0.12
CA GLN A 241 -11.54 -12.22 0.96
C GLN A 241 -10.79 -11.43 2.03
N LEU A 242 -11.27 -10.21 2.26
CA LEU A 242 -10.82 -9.38 3.36
C LEU A 242 -11.46 -9.85 4.67
N GLN A 243 -10.64 -10.15 5.66
CA GLN A 243 -11.09 -10.43 7.01
C GLN A 243 -10.60 -9.32 7.94
N GLN A 244 -11.56 -8.60 8.51
CA GLN A 244 -11.31 -7.57 9.51
C GLN A 244 -11.35 -8.20 10.90
N GLN A 245 -10.41 -7.80 11.76
CA GLN A 245 -10.38 -8.20 13.16
C GLN A 245 -10.27 -6.96 14.03
N GLN A 246 -11.20 -6.82 14.98
CA GLN A 246 -11.16 -5.76 15.96
C GLN A 246 -10.48 -6.26 17.24
N HIS A 247 -9.48 -5.53 17.70
CA HIS A 247 -8.73 -5.81 18.92
C HIS A 247 -8.91 -4.66 19.90
N THR A 248 -9.62 -4.91 21.00
CA THR A 248 -9.73 -3.98 22.12
C THR A 248 -8.87 -4.50 23.26
N ILE A 249 -7.78 -3.80 23.56
CA ILE A 249 -6.79 -4.21 24.55
C ILE A 249 -6.60 -3.07 25.54
N THR A 250 -6.67 -3.39 26.82
CA THR A 250 -6.42 -2.45 27.92
C THR A 250 -5.06 -2.72 28.56
N ASP A 251 -4.39 -1.68 29.02
CA ASP A 251 -3.10 -1.74 29.71
C ASP A 251 -2.01 -2.48 28.91
N ILE A 252 -1.90 -2.17 27.62
CA ILE A 252 -0.90 -2.77 26.74
C ILE A 252 0.46 -2.10 26.92
N ARG A 253 1.52 -2.90 27.05
CA ARG A 253 2.90 -2.40 27.04
C ARG A 253 3.27 -1.85 25.65
N LEU A 254 4.08 -0.80 25.63
CA LEU A 254 4.52 -0.12 24.40
C LEU A 254 5.16 -1.08 23.37
N ASP A 255 6.02 -2.01 23.81
CA ASP A 255 6.63 -3.00 22.92
C ASP A 255 5.62 -3.97 22.29
N SER A 256 4.60 -4.34 23.05
CA SER A 256 3.52 -5.21 22.55
C SER A 256 2.63 -4.45 21.58
N LEU A 257 2.35 -3.17 21.86
CA LEU A 257 1.63 -2.30 20.95
C LEU A 257 2.37 -2.16 19.62
N ASN A 258 3.67 -1.80 19.65
CA ASN A 258 4.48 -1.66 18.43
C ASN A 258 4.55 -2.95 17.61
N ARG A 259 4.53 -4.13 18.25
CA ARG A 259 4.41 -5.41 17.53
C ARG A 259 3.07 -5.58 16.82
N LEU A 260 1.95 -5.19 17.43
CA LEU A 260 0.64 -5.22 16.78
C LEU A 260 0.55 -4.25 15.61
N MET A 261 1.21 -3.09 15.71
CA MET A 261 1.25 -2.06 14.66
C MET A 261 2.03 -2.46 13.40
N THR A 262 2.68 -3.63 13.38
CA THR A 262 3.29 -4.21 12.18
C THR A 262 2.25 -4.74 11.18
N ALA A 263 1.05 -5.08 11.66
CA ALA A 263 -0.06 -5.47 10.81
C ALA A 263 -0.64 -4.27 10.04
N HIS A 264 -1.38 -4.55 8.97
CA HIS A 264 -2.17 -3.53 8.29
C HIS A 264 -3.38 -3.15 9.14
N CYS A 265 -3.41 -1.91 9.63
CA CYS A 265 -4.48 -1.38 10.46
C CYS A 265 -5.38 -0.43 9.65
N ILE A 266 -6.68 -0.72 9.56
CA ILE A 266 -7.68 0.20 9.01
C ILE A 266 -7.85 1.39 9.94
N ARG A 267 -7.96 1.14 11.26
CA ARG A 267 -8.15 2.18 12.26
C ARG A 267 -7.33 1.88 13.50
N VAL A 268 -6.74 2.92 14.05
CA VAL A 268 -5.83 2.89 15.18
C VAL A 268 -6.32 3.94 16.16
N HIS A 269 -6.97 3.49 17.23
CA HIS A 269 -7.41 4.37 18.30
C HIS A 269 -6.67 4.01 19.58
N ILE A 270 -5.84 4.91 20.08
CA ILE A 270 -4.98 4.69 21.24
C ILE A 270 -5.19 5.82 22.23
N GLN A 271 -5.38 5.45 23.49
CA GLN A 271 -5.52 6.36 24.61
C GLN A 271 -4.47 6.02 25.67
N SER A 272 -3.68 7.00 26.08
CA SER A 272 -2.61 6.87 27.05
C SER A 272 -2.78 7.87 28.20
N THR A 273 -2.30 7.51 29.38
CA THR A 273 -2.21 8.44 30.52
C THR A 273 -1.14 9.52 30.30
N GLU A 274 -0.11 9.20 29.54
CA GLU A 274 1.05 10.05 29.24
C GLU A 274 1.14 10.37 27.75
N ASP A 275 1.90 11.42 27.43
CA ASP A 275 2.09 11.83 26.04
C ASP A 275 2.97 10.83 25.28
N LEU A 276 2.43 10.35 24.17
CA LEU A 276 3.11 9.48 23.23
C LEU A 276 3.56 10.30 22.02
N SER A 277 4.66 9.88 21.40
CA SER A 277 5.12 10.42 20.12
C SER A 277 5.07 9.37 19.03
N TYR A 278 4.70 9.83 17.83
CA TYR A 278 4.63 9.00 16.63
C TYR A 278 4.89 9.87 15.39
N PHE A 279 5.20 9.23 14.27
CA PHE A 279 5.41 9.93 13.01
C PHE A 279 4.24 9.69 12.06
N THR A 280 3.73 10.76 11.47
CA THR A 280 2.80 10.72 10.34
C THR A 280 3.52 11.31 9.13
N GLY A 281 3.97 10.45 8.22
CA GLY A 281 4.92 10.84 7.18
C GLY A 281 6.24 11.30 7.80
N ASN A 282 6.65 12.53 7.52
CA ASN A 282 7.89 13.12 8.04
C ASN A 282 7.69 14.01 9.28
N ILE A 283 6.47 14.10 9.79
CA ILE A 283 6.12 15.01 10.88
C ILE A 283 5.94 14.20 12.17
N MET A 284 6.68 14.57 13.21
CA MET A 284 6.48 14.03 14.56
C MET A 284 5.24 14.69 15.18
N GLN A 285 4.31 13.87 15.67
CA GLN A 285 3.15 14.31 16.42
C GLN A 285 3.23 13.77 17.84
N THR A 286 2.63 14.51 18.78
CA THR A 286 2.62 14.16 20.20
C THR A 286 1.22 14.29 20.78
N GLY A 287 0.82 13.35 21.63
CA GLY A 287 -0.41 13.48 22.39
C GLY A 287 -0.81 12.20 23.14
N LYS A 288 -1.84 12.34 23.98
CA LYS A 288 -2.42 11.24 24.77
C LYS A 288 -3.44 10.41 24.00
N LEU A 289 -4.03 10.99 22.96
CA LEU A 289 -5.00 10.36 22.09
C LEU A 289 -4.43 10.31 20.68
N ILE A 290 -4.40 9.12 20.09
CA ILE A 290 -3.98 8.89 18.71
C ILE A 290 -5.18 8.24 18.01
N ASP A 291 -5.77 8.91 17.02
CA ASP A 291 -6.81 8.36 16.14
C ASP A 291 -6.32 8.50 14.70
N LEU A 292 -5.91 7.39 14.10
CA LEU A 292 -5.36 7.33 12.75
C LEU A 292 -6.05 6.25 11.94
N GLU A 293 -6.10 6.45 10.63
CA GLU A 293 -6.63 5.48 9.67
C GLU A 293 -5.54 5.02 8.71
N TYR A 294 -5.69 3.79 8.20
CA TYR A 294 -4.85 3.18 7.16
C TYR A 294 -3.35 3.18 7.47
N GLN A 295 -2.99 2.72 8.67
CA GLN A 295 -1.61 2.69 9.12
C GLN A 295 -0.99 1.31 8.96
N LYS A 296 0.32 1.28 8.73
CA LYS A 296 1.15 0.08 8.83
C LYS A 296 2.52 0.48 9.34
N ASN A 297 3.13 -0.38 10.16
CA ASN A 297 4.48 -0.17 10.71
C ASN A 297 4.59 1.13 11.52
N LEU A 298 3.51 1.54 12.19
CA LEU A 298 3.54 2.73 13.05
C LEU A 298 4.37 2.42 14.30
N ILE A 299 5.39 3.25 14.55
CA ILE A 299 6.22 3.17 15.75
C ILE A 299 5.77 4.27 16.70
N ILE A 300 5.40 3.85 17.91
CA ILE A 300 4.97 4.73 18.99
C ILE A 300 6.01 4.69 20.08
N ASN A 301 6.43 5.87 20.52
CA ASN A 301 7.38 6.07 21.58
C ASN A 301 6.75 6.85 22.74
N GLN A 302 7.26 6.66 23.94
CA GLN A 302 6.92 7.51 25.08
C GLN A 302 7.80 8.77 25.03
N LEU A 303 7.22 9.94 25.28
CA LEU A 303 8.02 11.16 25.42
C LEU A 303 8.89 11.03 26.70
N PRO A 304 10.16 11.49 26.68
CA PRO A 304 10.97 11.51 27.90
C PRO A 304 10.27 12.32 28.99
N HIS A 305 10.06 11.72 30.16
CA HIS A 305 9.59 12.44 31.33
C HIS A 305 10.79 13.18 31.96
N ASP A 306 10.60 14.45 32.32
CA ASP A 306 11.58 15.15 33.16
C ASP A 306 11.51 14.61 34.60
N ASP A 307 12.33 13.60 34.89
CA ASP A 307 12.42 12.95 36.19
C ASP A 307 13.37 13.68 37.16
N THR A 308 13.97 14.80 36.74
CA THR A 308 15.02 15.52 37.48
C THR A 308 14.56 15.89 38.89
N GLU A 309 13.32 16.34 39.06
CA GLU A 309 12.77 16.69 40.37
C GLU A 309 12.69 15.48 41.32
N ILE A 310 12.27 14.32 40.80
CA ILE A 310 12.12 13.09 41.58
C ILE A 310 13.50 12.54 41.96
N ILE A 311 14.45 12.56 41.02
CA ILE A 311 15.84 12.17 41.24
C ILE A 311 16.47 13.04 42.33
N ASN A 312 16.33 14.36 42.22
CA ASN A 312 16.85 15.31 43.21
C ASN A 312 16.24 15.07 44.60
N LYS A 313 14.93 14.77 44.69
CA LYS A 313 14.28 14.42 45.98
C LYS A 313 14.84 13.13 46.57
N ILE A 314 15.11 12.11 45.77
CA ILE A 314 15.72 10.86 46.24
C ILE A 314 17.13 11.11 46.76
N GLU A 315 17.92 11.93 46.06
CA GLU A 315 19.27 12.28 46.47
C GLU A 315 19.28 13.07 47.80
N LEU A 316 18.44 14.10 47.93
CA LEU A 316 18.27 14.84 49.18
C LEU A 316 17.85 13.93 50.34
N LEU A 317 16.94 12.99 50.11
CA LEU A 317 16.53 12.02 51.14
C LEU A 317 17.68 11.10 51.58
N ASN A 318 18.54 10.66 50.64
CA ASN A 318 19.72 9.86 50.98
C ASN A 318 20.73 10.67 51.82
N ILE A 319 20.97 11.93 51.45
CA ILE A 319 21.87 12.84 52.18
C ILE A 319 21.35 13.06 53.61
N GLU A 320 20.05 13.34 53.76
CA GLU A 320 19.44 13.54 55.08
C GLU A 320 19.50 12.27 55.93
N HIS A 321 19.18 11.11 55.35
CA HIS A 321 19.29 9.82 56.03
C HIS A 321 20.71 9.54 56.55
N GLU A 322 21.72 9.77 55.72
CA GLU A 322 23.13 9.61 56.13
C GLU A 322 23.55 10.62 57.19
N SER A 323 23.10 11.87 57.09
CA SER A 323 23.35 12.92 58.08
C SER A 323 22.81 12.53 59.44
N GLN A 324 21.55 12.08 59.52
CA GLN A 324 20.93 11.65 60.77
C GLN A 324 21.59 10.40 61.34
N ARG A 325 21.97 9.44 60.49
CA ARG A 325 22.69 8.25 60.92
C ARG A 325 24.06 8.59 61.50
N ARG A 326 24.81 9.48 60.85
CA ARG A 326 26.12 9.95 61.35
C ARG A 326 25.97 10.66 62.70
N ARG A 327 24.97 11.52 62.87
CA ARG A 327 24.68 12.20 64.15
C ARG A 327 24.38 11.19 65.26
N TYR A 328 23.46 10.26 65.00
CA TYR A 328 23.13 9.19 65.95
C TYR A 328 24.34 8.33 66.32
N ASP A 329 25.15 7.90 65.35
CA ASP A 329 26.33 7.09 65.59
C ASP A 329 27.38 7.83 66.44
N MET A 330 27.54 9.15 66.23
CA MET A 330 28.42 9.98 67.05
C MET A 330 27.92 10.09 68.49
N GLU A 331 26.64 10.44 68.68
CA GLU A 331 26.01 10.56 70.00
C GLU A 331 26.03 9.22 70.75
N TYR A 332 25.79 8.11 70.05
CA TYR A 332 25.80 6.77 70.62
C TYR A 332 27.21 6.35 71.03
N ARG A 333 28.24 6.68 70.24
CA ARG A 333 29.65 6.44 70.62
C ARG A 333 30.03 7.23 71.86
N GLU A 334 29.63 8.49 71.95
CA GLU A 334 29.88 9.32 73.13
C GLU A 334 29.17 8.78 74.37
N TYR A 335 27.88 8.44 74.25
CA TYR A 335 27.11 7.79 75.30
C TYR A 335 27.81 6.50 75.78
N ARG A 336 28.22 5.64 74.84
CA ARG A 336 28.89 4.36 75.15
C ARG A 336 30.24 4.55 75.84
N SER A 337 31.04 5.55 75.43
CA SER A 337 32.34 5.80 76.05
C SER A 337 32.20 6.28 77.50
N LYS A 338 31.22 7.16 77.78
CA LYS A 338 30.89 7.61 79.15
C LYS A 338 30.42 6.45 80.02
N TRP A 339 29.55 5.59 79.48
CA TRP A 339 29.10 4.38 80.20
C TRP A 339 30.22 3.38 80.47
N GLN A 340 31.12 3.17 79.51
CA GLN A 340 32.32 2.35 79.73
C GLN A 340 33.22 2.94 80.82
N LYS A 341 33.37 4.27 80.86
CA LYS A 341 34.15 4.95 81.90
C LYS A 341 33.55 4.71 83.29
N ILE A 342 32.23 4.88 83.44
CA ILE A 342 31.51 4.59 84.69
C ILE A 342 31.72 3.14 85.12
N ARG A 343 31.47 2.19 84.22
CA ARG A 343 31.64 0.76 84.51
C ARG A 343 33.07 0.41 84.91
N SER A 344 34.07 1.04 84.27
CA SER A 344 35.48 0.83 84.61
C SER A 344 35.82 1.37 86.01
N LEU A 345 35.25 2.52 86.39
CA LEU A 345 35.43 3.11 87.73
C LEU A 345 34.73 2.29 88.80
N GLU A 346 33.51 1.80 88.55
CA GLU A 346 32.81 0.89 89.48
C GLU A 346 33.58 -0.41 89.69
N THR A 347 34.14 -0.98 88.62
CA THR A 347 34.98 -2.18 88.71
C THR A 347 36.27 -1.90 89.49
N LEU A 348 36.88 -0.73 89.29
CA LEU A 348 38.08 -0.30 90.01
C LEU A 348 37.80 -0.11 91.50
N LEU A 349 36.68 0.52 91.86
CA LEU A 349 36.25 0.67 93.25
C LEU A 349 36.07 -0.67 93.94
N LYS A 350 35.40 -1.63 93.26
CA LYS A 350 35.25 -2.98 93.79
C LYS A 350 36.59 -3.68 94.03
N ARG A 351 37.55 -3.52 93.10
CA ARG A 351 38.91 -4.05 93.30
C ARG A 351 39.61 -3.41 94.50
N PHE A 352 39.46 -2.11 94.70
CA PHE A 352 40.01 -1.46 95.89
C PHE A 352 39.38 -1.98 97.17
N ASP A 353 38.08 -2.30 97.17
CA ASP A 353 37.43 -2.93 98.33
C ASP A 353 38.02 -4.33 98.61
N ASP A 354 38.16 -5.17 97.57
CA ASP A 354 38.78 -6.50 97.68
C ASP A 354 40.26 -6.43 98.15
N GLU A 355 41.04 -5.47 97.62
CA GLU A 355 42.45 -5.25 98.00
C GLU A 355 42.58 -4.71 99.43
N TYR A 356 41.65 -3.86 99.87
CA TYR A 356 41.63 -3.29 101.22
C TYR A 356 41.46 -4.38 102.30
N GLU A 357 40.60 -5.37 102.05
CA GLU A 357 40.38 -6.51 102.94
C GLU A 357 41.65 -7.39 103.11
N GLN A 358 42.51 -7.45 102.10
CA GLN A 358 43.69 -8.33 102.05
C GLN A 358 45.02 -7.64 102.41
N SER A 359 45.00 -6.35 102.75
CA SER A 359 46.20 -5.51 102.90
C SER A 359 46.63 -5.24 104.35
N SER A 360 47.94 -4.95 104.54
CA SER A 360 48.50 -4.55 105.84
C SER A 360 48.16 -3.09 106.19
N ASP A 361 48.25 -2.69 107.48
CA ASP A 361 47.78 -1.37 107.94
C ASP A 361 48.45 -0.17 107.25
N TYR A 362 49.72 -0.31 106.83
CA TYR A 362 50.40 0.73 106.05
C TYR A 362 49.88 0.87 104.61
N GLN A 363 49.47 -0.25 103.99
CA GLN A 363 48.95 -0.28 102.61
C GLN A 363 47.52 0.28 102.53
N LYS A 364 46.71 0.08 103.58
CA LYS A 364 45.34 0.60 103.67
C LYS A 364 45.24 2.12 103.48
N GLY A 365 46.18 2.88 104.02
CA GLY A 365 46.19 4.35 103.90
C GLY A 365 46.32 4.85 102.45
N ARG A 366 47.08 4.13 101.60
CA ARG A 366 47.20 4.47 100.17
C ARG A 366 45.93 4.11 99.40
N ILE A 367 45.34 2.96 99.69
CA ILE A 367 44.10 2.47 99.04
C ILE A 367 42.94 3.43 99.33
N ILE A 368 42.81 3.94 100.57
CA ILE A 368 41.77 4.92 100.93
C ILE A 368 41.85 6.18 100.06
N LYS A 369 43.05 6.72 99.84
CA LYS A 369 43.23 7.93 99.02
C LYS A 369 42.90 7.68 97.55
N GLN A 370 43.37 6.57 96.98
CA GLN A 370 43.08 6.18 95.59
C GLN A 370 41.59 5.89 95.38
N ARG A 371 40.94 5.29 96.37
CA ARG A 371 39.50 5.06 96.37
C ARG A 371 38.72 6.37 96.39
N GLN A 372 39.06 7.33 97.26
CA GLN A 372 38.41 8.65 97.26
C GLN A 372 38.57 9.40 95.94
N GLU A 373 39.74 9.31 95.31
CA GLU A 373 39.98 9.87 93.98
C GLU A 373 39.10 9.20 92.91
N ALA A 374 38.97 7.87 92.95
CA ALA A 374 38.10 7.11 92.05
C ALA A 374 36.60 7.37 92.30
N GLU A 375 36.17 7.56 93.55
CA GLU A 375 34.79 7.93 93.93
C GLU A 375 34.43 9.32 93.37
N ARG A 376 35.30 10.32 93.53
CA ARG A 376 35.10 11.66 92.95
C ARG A 376 35.05 11.63 91.42
N ALA A 377 35.91 10.83 90.80
CA ALA A 377 35.90 10.63 89.35
C ALA A 377 34.60 9.94 88.88
N LEU A 378 34.06 9.01 89.66
CA LEU A 378 32.78 8.33 89.38
C LEU A 378 31.60 9.28 89.52
N GLU A 379 31.55 10.11 90.58
CA GLU A 379 30.52 11.14 90.75
C GLU A 379 30.52 12.13 89.59
N THR A 380 31.71 12.60 89.18
CA THR A 380 31.85 13.50 88.03
C THR A 380 31.39 12.82 86.73
N ALA A 381 31.76 11.55 86.52
CA ALA A 381 31.33 10.78 85.36
C ALA A 381 29.81 10.56 85.35
N ARG A 382 29.19 10.25 86.49
CA ARG A 382 27.74 10.08 86.65
C ARG A 382 26.96 11.37 86.42
N ALA A 383 27.47 12.50 86.91
CA ALA A 383 26.90 13.83 86.64
C ALA A 383 26.95 14.19 85.14
N SER A 384 27.90 13.62 84.38
CA SER A 384 28.05 13.84 82.94
C SER A 384 27.23 12.89 82.04
N VAL A 385 26.46 11.96 82.62
CA VAL A 385 25.73 10.93 81.86
C VAL A 385 24.62 11.57 81.03
N ILE A 386 24.69 11.33 79.73
CA ILE A 386 23.67 11.71 78.76
C ILE A 386 22.63 10.57 78.68
N VAL A 387 21.37 10.93 78.47
CA VAL A 387 20.29 9.98 78.11
C VAL A 387 20.68 9.21 76.83
N PRO A 388 20.36 7.91 76.69
CA PRO A 388 20.61 7.19 75.44
C PRO A 388 19.98 7.94 74.25
N PRO A 389 20.73 8.15 73.15
CA PRO A 389 20.18 8.85 71.99
C PRO A 389 19.02 8.04 71.39
N VAL A 390 17.98 8.75 70.97
CA VAL A 390 16.81 8.14 70.32
C VAL A 390 17.17 7.81 68.87
N MET A 391 16.93 6.57 68.47
CA MET A 391 17.18 6.15 67.09
C MET A 391 16.21 6.89 66.14
N PRO A 392 16.70 7.57 65.09
CA PRO A 392 15.83 8.14 64.07
C PRO A 392 14.96 7.07 63.40
N ASP A 393 13.77 7.46 62.94
CA ASP A 393 12.87 6.55 62.20
C ASP A 393 13.37 6.35 60.76
N PHE A 394 14.39 5.50 60.61
CA PHE A 394 14.96 5.14 59.31
C PHE A 394 13.98 4.37 58.41
N ARG A 395 12.91 3.79 58.97
CA ARG A 395 11.88 3.12 58.15
C ARG A 395 11.12 4.12 57.30
N ARG A 396 10.83 5.31 57.84
CA ARG A 396 10.19 6.40 57.11
C ARG A 396 10.98 6.78 55.86
N PHE A 397 12.29 6.98 55.98
CA PHE A 397 13.17 7.30 54.84
C PHE A 397 13.15 6.19 53.77
N GLY A 398 13.18 4.93 54.21
CA GLY A 398 13.08 3.78 53.30
C GLY A 398 11.75 3.76 52.52
N LEU A 399 10.64 4.06 53.18
CA LEU A 399 9.30 4.11 52.57
C LEU A 399 9.16 5.30 51.61
N GLU A 400 9.58 6.50 52.00
CA GLU A 400 9.53 7.70 51.14
C GLU A 400 10.38 7.51 49.89
N ARG A 401 11.59 6.95 50.04
CA ARG A 401 12.45 6.60 48.90
C ARG A 401 11.80 5.55 48.00
N ALA A 402 11.22 4.49 48.56
CA ALA A 402 10.55 3.46 47.79
C ALA A 402 9.36 4.01 46.99
N LEU A 403 8.59 4.93 47.57
CA LEU A 403 7.49 5.62 46.89
C LEU A 403 7.97 6.49 45.72
N LEU A 404 9.04 7.27 45.91
CA LEU A 404 9.62 8.09 44.83
C LEU A 404 10.24 7.23 43.73
N THR A 405 10.94 6.16 44.11
CA THR A 405 11.53 5.21 43.15
C THR A 405 10.45 4.52 42.32
N ARG A 406 9.29 4.22 42.92
CA ARG A 406 8.14 3.67 42.20
C ARG A 406 7.54 4.67 41.19
N LYS A 407 7.57 5.97 41.49
CA LYS A 407 7.11 7.02 40.56
C LYS A 407 8.01 7.13 39.31
N LEU A 408 9.32 6.86 39.44
CA LEU A 408 10.24 6.81 38.31
C LEU A 408 9.97 5.63 37.35
N ASN A 409 9.45 4.52 37.87
CA ASN A 409 9.17 3.32 37.08
C ASN A 409 7.72 3.27 36.57
N HIS A 410 7.07 4.42 36.39
CA HIS A 410 5.71 4.47 35.88
C HIS A 410 5.70 4.03 34.40
N GLN A 411 5.05 2.91 34.10
CA GLN A 411 4.72 2.59 32.71
C GLN A 411 3.39 3.28 32.36
N PRO A 412 3.29 3.91 31.19
CA PRO A 412 2.05 4.53 30.78
C PRO A 412 0.99 3.44 30.64
N GLN A 413 -0.20 3.69 31.19
CA GLN A 413 -1.34 2.84 30.93
C GLN A 413 -1.86 3.19 29.54
N ILE A 414 -1.70 2.26 28.61
CA ILE A 414 -2.12 2.44 27.22
C ILE A 414 -3.30 1.51 26.95
N ASN A 415 -4.41 2.08 26.51
CA ASN A 415 -5.56 1.35 26.01
C ASN A 415 -5.62 1.54 24.49
N CYS A 416 -5.85 0.48 23.73
CA CYS A 416 -6.00 0.57 22.30
C CYS A 416 -7.21 -0.19 21.77
N ASN A 417 -7.79 0.35 20.71
CA ASN A 417 -8.79 -0.28 19.87
C ASN A 417 -8.26 -0.23 18.44
N LEU A 418 -7.90 -1.40 17.90
CA LEU A 418 -7.28 -1.55 16.59
C LEU A 418 -8.21 -2.36 15.70
N ILE A 419 -8.41 -1.91 14.46
CA ILE A 419 -9.06 -2.71 13.42
C ILE A 419 -7.97 -3.14 12.45
N THR A 420 -7.57 -4.41 12.49
CA THR A 420 -6.55 -4.98 11.61
C THR A 420 -7.19 -5.72 10.45
N VAL A 421 -6.42 -5.90 9.39
CA VAL A 421 -6.84 -6.59 8.18
C VAL A 421 -5.90 -7.74 7.89
N THR A 422 -6.51 -8.88 7.58
CA THR A 422 -5.85 -10.01 6.95
C THR A 422 -6.64 -10.40 5.71
N TRP A 423 -5.99 -11.04 4.74
CA TRP A 423 -6.67 -11.58 3.58
C TRP A 423 -6.37 -13.07 3.46
N ASN A 424 -7.43 -13.85 3.23
CA ASN A 424 -7.37 -15.30 3.11
C ASN A 424 -7.86 -15.70 1.73
N SER A 425 -7.25 -16.75 1.16
CA SER A 425 -7.66 -17.27 -0.14
C SER A 425 -9.05 -17.90 -0.05
N LEU A 426 -9.90 -17.59 -1.04
CA LEU A 426 -11.24 -18.19 -1.20
C LEU A 426 -11.19 -19.60 -1.79
N GLN A 427 -10.03 -20.11 -2.19
CA GLN A 427 -9.94 -21.47 -2.72
C GLN A 427 -10.28 -22.50 -1.63
N PRO A 428 -11.01 -23.58 -1.97
CA PRO A 428 -11.46 -24.56 -1.00
C PRO A 428 -10.25 -25.18 -0.31
N LYS A 429 -10.34 -25.26 1.03
CA LYS A 429 -9.45 -26.02 1.91
C LYS A 429 -9.04 -27.30 1.18
N LYS A 430 -7.77 -27.38 0.74
CA LYS A 430 -7.22 -28.53 0.00
C LYS A 430 -7.74 -29.81 0.67
N THR A 431 -8.54 -30.58 -0.05
CA THR A 431 -8.90 -31.93 0.34
C THR A 431 -7.58 -32.65 0.63
N LYS A 432 -7.47 -33.19 1.85
CA LYS A 432 -6.40 -34.12 2.21
C LYS A 432 -6.37 -35.18 1.12
N ARG A 433 -5.21 -35.32 0.45
CA ARG A 433 -4.94 -36.49 -0.40
C ARG A 433 -5.20 -37.75 0.44
N PRO A 434 -5.95 -38.76 -0.06
CA PRO A 434 -5.83 -40.10 0.47
C PRO A 434 -4.42 -40.66 0.21
#